data_AF-A0A936F9R6-F1
#
_entry.id   AF-A0A936F9R6-F1
#
_cell.length_a   1.000
_cell.length_b   1.000
_cell.length_c   1.000
_cell.angle_alpha   90.00
_cell.angle_beta   90.00
_cell.angle_gamma   90.00
#
_symmetry.space_group_name_H-M   'P 1'
#
loop_
_entity.id
_entity.type
_entity.pdbx_description
1 polymer ?
#
loop_
_entity_poly.entity_id
_entity_poly.type
_entity_poly.pdbx_seq_one_letter_code
_entity_poly.pdbx_strand_id
1 'polypeptide(L)'
;MALFHRIMALCFAFFCVNGAAYAQEFRIQSIWKPDQQVHVERGAPEASAAPLPWLSARWTFEKVDGDASYRIRNVWKGTYLNVEKGKLDAGTIQPGWLSARWRLEPAHGGFRIVNVWTNAALNVEKGALEASAAQSGWLSAAWKLDPNVSGGNSATAVIFNGRLTVEKEALRPTAQTAEIEAVNPASDITNAANADYDCNRLTGEDLRKCLDANIGQPTRDFFTKTIPAPFQSGGAVAKVFGDDPSKYQVKIDFCHPSLSATETTSNITVEFWTTEGYVDKKVMAGNTSDCGVFSKGELNFYLETGYNINQIQIKTDGGDAMFVDQARLYKGNDTVIWEGRDGGNGWCLSTEANDHVGGWENNVAGACQSTLIFKAAQ
;
A
#
# COMPACT_ATOMS: atom_id res chain seq x y z
N MET A 1 31.47 -13.58 -66.93
CA MET A 1 31.08 -12.18 -66.64
C MET A 1 29.61 -12.02 -66.98
N ALA A 2 28.84 -11.32 -66.14
CA ALA A 2 27.40 -11.05 -66.26
C ALA A 2 26.45 -12.21 -65.90
N LEU A 3 26.15 -12.35 -64.59
CA LEU A 3 24.79 -12.60 -64.09
C LEU A 3 24.79 -12.59 -62.54
N PHE A 4 25.12 -11.47 -61.92
CA PHE A 4 25.20 -11.39 -60.45
C PHE A 4 24.77 -10.03 -59.90
N HIS A 5 23.75 -9.40 -60.47
CA HIS A 5 23.21 -8.14 -59.96
C HIS A 5 21.71 -8.09 -60.23
N ARG A 6 20.91 -8.60 -59.30
CA ARG A 6 19.51 -8.23 -59.00
C ARG A 6 18.96 -9.26 -58.01
N ILE A 7 18.12 -8.82 -57.09
CA ILE A 7 17.50 -9.58 -55.98
C ILE A 7 18.36 -9.64 -54.71
N MET A 8 18.60 -8.49 -54.07
CA MET A 8 18.62 -8.40 -52.60
C MET A 8 18.47 -6.93 -52.16
N ALA A 9 17.38 -6.31 -52.60
CA ALA A 9 16.84 -5.10 -51.99
C ALA A 9 15.40 -5.44 -51.58
N LEU A 10 15.27 -6.39 -50.66
CA LEU A 10 14.00 -6.72 -50.03
C LEU A 10 13.97 -6.01 -48.67
N CYS A 11 13.04 -5.08 -48.55
CA CYS A 11 12.76 -4.24 -47.42
C CYS A 11 12.77 -4.99 -46.08
N PHE A 12 13.79 -4.75 -45.25
CA PHE A 12 13.61 -4.80 -43.80
C PHE A 12 12.95 -3.48 -43.38
N ALA A 13 11.64 -3.38 -43.61
CA ALA A 13 10.82 -2.40 -42.94
C ALA A 13 10.75 -2.82 -41.47
N PHE A 14 11.68 -2.30 -40.67
CA PHE A 14 11.64 -2.38 -39.21
C PHE A 14 10.36 -1.65 -38.77
N PHE A 15 9.29 -2.40 -38.55
CA PHE A 15 8.12 -1.90 -37.84
C PHE A 15 8.55 -1.64 -36.40
N CYS A 16 9.05 -0.44 -36.12
CA CYS A 16 9.10 0.09 -34.77
C CYS A 16 7.64 0.27 -34.33
N VAL A 17 7.06 -0.78 -33.73
CA VAL A 17 5.80 -0.68 -33.01
C VAL A 17 6.10 0.18 -31.79
N ASN A 18 5.92 1.49 -31.90
CA ASN A 18 5.93 2.40 -30.76
C ASN A 18 4.74 2.01 -29.88
N GLY A 19 4.98 1.12 -28.92
CA GLY A 19 4.03 0.84 -27.86
C GLY A 19 3.84 2.13 -27.07
N ALA A 20 2.76 2.86 -27.33
CA ALA A 20 2.36 3.95 -26.48
C ALA A 20 2.05 3.35 -25.11
N ALA A 21 2.91 3.63 -24.12
CA ALA A 21 2.61 3.29 -22.74
C ALA A 21 1.33 4.04 -22.34
N TYR A 22 0.22 3.31 -22.19
CA TYR A 22 -1.00 3.88 -21.67
C TYR A 22 -0.74 4.33 -20.23
N ALA A 23 -1.01 5.60 -19.95
CA ALA A 23 -0.91 6.11 -18.59
C ALA A 23 -1.92 5.36 -17.71
N GLN A 24 -1.46 4.88 -16.54
CA GLN A 24 -2.33 4.20 -15.59
C GLN A 24 -3.48 5.12 -15.16
N GLU A 25 -4.70 4.59 -15.21
CA GLU A 25 -5.92 5.28 -14.77
C GLU A 25 -6.28 4.87 -13.34
N PHE A 26 -6.91 5.80 -12.62
CA PHE A 26 -7.35 5.64 -11.24
C PHE A 26 -8.73 6.24 -11.01
N ARG A 27 -9.45 5.71 -10.02
CA ARG A 27 -10.54 6.42 -9.34
C ARG A 27 -10.00 6.96 -8.02
N ILE A 28 -10.43 8.16 -7.65
CA ILE A 28 -10.04 8.79 -6.39
C ILE A 28 -11.23 8.64 -5.43
N GLN A 29 -11.16 7.67 -4.52
CA GLN A 29 -12.24 7.28 -3.63
C GLN A 29 -12.00 7.87 -2.23
N SER A 30 -13.04 8.43 -1.61
CA SER A 30 -12.92 8.94 -0.23
C SER A 30 -12.78 7.78 0.74
N ILE A 31 -11.84 7.89 1.69
CA ILE A 31 -11.72 6.91 2.79
C ILE A 31 -12.80 7.16 3.85
N TRP A 32 -13.19 8.41 4.08
CA TRP A 32 -14.25 8.75 5.04
C TRP A 32 -15.65 8.39 4.55
N LYS A 33 -15.91 8.52 3.24
CA LYS A 33 -17.19 8.16 2.60
C LYS A 33 -16.93 7.23 1.42
N PRO A 34 -16.77 5.91 1.64
CA PRO A 34 -16.34 4.98 0.59
C PRO A 34 -17.25 4.90 -0.63
N ASP A 35 -18.50 5.33 -0.53
CA ASP A 35 -19.42 5.44 -1.67
C ASP A 35 -19.13 6.65 -2.58
N GLN A 36 -18.30 7.59 -2.14
CA GLN A 36 -17.98 8.82 -2.86
C GLN A 36 -16.64 8.74 -3.60
N GLN A 37 -16.66 9.22 -4.84
CA GLN A 37 -15.48 9.31 -5.70
C GLN A 37 -15.42 10.67 -6.38
N VAL A 38 -14.21 11.15 -6.67
CA VAL A 38 -14.01 12.41 -7.37
C VAL A 38 -14.35 12.25 -8.86
N HIS A 39 -15.24 13.09 -9.37
CA HIS A 39 -15.60 13.13 -10.79
C HIS A 39 -15.95 14.54 -11.29
N VAL A 40 -16.09 14.70 -12.61
CA VAL A 40 -16.44 15.98 -13.28
C VAL A 40 -17.67 15.88 -14.19
N GLU A 41 -18.56 14.93 -13.87
CA GLU A 41 -19.79 14.63 -14.62
C GLU A 41 -20.57 15.91 -14.98
N ARG A 42 -20.82 16.76 -13.97
CA ARG A 42 -21.59 18.01 -14.11
C ARG A 42 -20.75 19.24 -14.44
N GLY A 43 -19.50 19.06 -14.86
CA GLY A 43 -18.59 20.15 -15.20
C GLY A 43 -17.57 20.46 -14.11
N ALA A 44 -18.04 20.90 -12.93
CA ALA A 44 -17.16 21.13 -11.79
C ALA A 44 -16.74 19.82 -11.11
N PRO A 45 -15.56 19.75 -10.47
CA PRO A 45 -15.19 18.63 -9.63
C PRO A 45 -16.17 18.46 -8.46
N GLU A 46 -16.66 17.24 -8.27
CA GLU A 46 -17.53 16.87 -7.16
C GLU A 46 -17.13 15.48 -6.62
N ALA A 47 -17.56 15.17 -5.40
CA ALA A 47 -17.39 13.85 -4.80
C ALA A 47 -18.77 13.24 -4.49
N SER A 48 -19.13 12.20 -5.22
CA SER A 48 -20.40 11.49 -5.02
C SER A 48 -20.32 10.07 -5.57
N ALA A 49 -21.42 9.32 -5.52
CA ALA A 49 -21.47 7.99 -6.11
C ALA A 49 -21.25 8.07 -7.63
N ALA A 50 -20.21 7.39 -8.11
CA ALA A 50 -19.86 7.33 -9.52
C ALA A 50 -19.83 5.85 -9.99
N PRO A 51 -20.77 5.42 -10.85
CA PRO A 51 -20.73 4.10 -11.49
C PRO A 51 -19.40 3.79 -12.21
N LEU A 52 -18.93 2.55 -12.17
CA LEU A 52 -17.65 2.11 -12.76
C LEU A 52 -17.42 2.53 -14.24
N PRO A 53 -18.45 2.54 -15.12
CA PRO A 53 -18.26 2.96 -16.52
C PRO A 53 -17.99 4.46 -16.71
N TRP A 54 -18.19 5.30 -15.68
CA TRP A 54 -18.05 6.75 -15.82
C TRP A 54 -16.59 7.16 -16.01
N LEU A 55 -16.24 7.53 -17.25
CA LEU A 55 -14.95 8.13 -17.57
C LEU A 55 -14.71 9.46 -16.84
N SER A 56 -15.79 10.15 -16.44
CA SER A 56 -15.74 11.39 -15.67
C SER A 56 -15.15 11.20 -14.26
N ALA A 57 -15.12 9.97 -13.75
CA ALA A 57 -14.53 9.58 -12.47
C ALA A 57 -13.16 8.91 -12.61
N ARG A 58 -12.59 8.88 -13.83
CA ARG A 58 -11.27 8.29 -14.11
C ARG A 58 -10.25 9.39 -14.30
N TRP A 59 -9.08 9.18 -13.71
CA TRP A 59 -8.01 10.16 -13.63
C TRP A 59 -6.68 9.52 -13.96
N THR A 60 -5.82 10.25 -14.66
CA THR A 60 -4.40 9.90 -14.82
C THR A 60 -3.55 10.84 -13.98
N PHE A 61 -2.49 10.30 -13.39
CA PHE A 61 -1.53 11.06 -12.58
C PHE A 61 -0.26 11.25 -13.39
N GLU A 62 -0.11 12.43 -13.99
CA GLU A 62 1.06 12.78 -14.79
C GLU A 62 2.16 13.32 -13.88
N LYS A 63 3.24 12.56 -13.69
CA LYS A 63 4.40 13.00 -12.92
C LYS A 63 4.98 14.29 -13.54
N VAL A 64 5.32 15.27 -12.70
CA VAL A 64 6.06 16.45 -13.14
C VAL A 64 7.56 16.17 -13.03
N ASP A 65 8.29 16.31 -14.14
CA ASP A 65 9.73 16.05 -14.15
C ASP A 65 10.49 16.94 -13.15
N GLY A 66 11.41 16.33 -12.40
CA GLY A 66 12.22 17.02 -11.41
C GLY A 66 11.47 17.48 -10.15
N ASP A 67 10.19 17.13 -9.99
CA ASP A 67 9.35 17.56 -8.87
C ASP A 67 8.62 16.36 -8.24
N ALA A 68 8.43 16.38 -6.93
CA ALA A 68 7.64 15.38 -6.18
C ALA A 68 6.12 15.58 -6.34
N SER A 69 5.68 16.27 -7.39
CA SER A 69 4.28 16.60 -7.67
C SER A 69 3.74 15.91 -8.92
N TYR A 70 2.43 16.01 -9.10
CA TYR A 70 1.66 15.43 -10.18
C TYR A 70 0.68 16.44 -10.75
N ARG A 71 0.34 16.29 -12.02
CA ARG A 71 -0.88 16.87 -12.61
C ARG A 71 -1.93 15.77 -12.70
N ILE A 72 -3.13 16.06 -12.24
CA ILE A 72 -4.22 15.08 -12.17
C ILE A 72 -5.19 15.40 -13.30
N ARG A 73 -5.16 14.57 -14.36
CA ARG A 73 -5.94 14.78 -15.59
C ARG A 73 -7.16 13.89 -15.63
N ASN A 74 -8.31 14.46 -15.93
CA ASN A 74 -9.54 13.71 -16.13
C ASN A 74 -9.52 12.99 -17.49
N VAL A 75 -9.87 11.71 -17.52
CA VAL A 75 -9.87 10.90 -18.74
C VAL A 75 -10.98 11.33 -19.71
N TRP A 76 -12.16 11.70 -19.21
CA TRP A 76 -13.29 12.07 -20.07
C TRP A 76 -13.07 13.40 -20.81
N LYS A 77 -12.76 14.47 -20.08
CA LYS A 77 -12.65 15.82 -20.65
C LYS A 77 -11.22 16.24 -21.00
N GLY A 78 -10.22 15.47 -20.57
CA GLY A 78 -8.81 15.84 -20.72
C GLY A 78 -8.40 17.07 -19.92
N THR A 79 -9.26 17.57 -19.02
CA THR A 79 -9.03 18.73 -18.15
C THR A 79 -8.24 18.34 -16.90
N TYR A 80 -7.64 19.32 -16.24
CA TYR A 80 -6.80 19.09 -15.06
C TYR A 80 -7.43 19.68 -13.81
N LEU A 81 -7.37 18.92 -12.71
CA LEU A 81 -7.75 19.40 -11.39
C LEU A 81 -6.83 20.56 -10.99
N ASN A 82 -7.39 21.70 -10.61
CA ASN A 82 -6.63 22.90 -10.27
C ASN A 82 -7.38 23.81 -9.30
N VAL A 83 -6.68 24.84 -8.79
CA VAL A 83 -7.25 25.90 -7.93
C VAL A 83 -6.97 27.30 -8.49
N GLU A 84 -6.78 27.43 -9.80
CA GLU A 84 -6.32 28.68 -10.44
C GLU A 84 -7.22 29.88 -10.10
N LYS A 85 -8.54 29.66 -10.07
CA LYS A 85 -9.54 30.71 -9.81
C LYS A 85 -9.87 30.86 -8.32
N GLY A 86 -8.98 30.43 -7.43
CA GLY A 86 -9.15 30.50 -5.97
C GLY A 86 -10.08 29.44 -5.37
N LYS A 87 -10.75 28.63 -6.20
CA LYS A 87 -11.58 27.48 -5.79
C LYS A 87 -11.18 26.25 -6.60
N LEU A 88 -11.51 25.07 -6.08
CA LEU A 88 -11.34 23.82 -6.81
C LEU A 88 -12.12 23.85 -8.14
N ASP A 89 -11.43 23.54 -9.23
CA ASP A 89 -11.96 23.53 -10.59
C ASP A 89 -11.28 22.41 -11.41
N ALA A 90 -11.85 22.07 -12.57
CA ALA A 90 -11.21 21.21 -13.57
C ALA A 90 -11.26 21.89 -14.93
N GLY A 91 -10.11 22.28 -15.46
CA GLY A 91 -10.02 23.06 -16.68
C GLY A 91 -8.72 22.88 -17.45
N THR A 92 -8.57 23.63 -18.53
CA THR A 92 -7.30 23.75 -19.24
C THR A 92 -6.29 24.48 -18.38
N ILE A 93 -5.04 24.02 -18.41
CA ILE A 93 -3.92 24.61 -17.67
C ILE A 93 -2.77 24.83 -18.64
N GLN A 94 -1.87 25.76 -18.34
CA GLN A 94 -0.62 25.89 -19.10
C GLN A 94 0.51 25.10 -18.43
N PRO A 95 1.54 24.70 -19.18
CA PRO A 95 2.76 24.15 -18.61
C PRO A 95 3.32 25.08 -17.52
N GLY A 96 3.74 24.50 -16.40
CA GLY A 96 4.34 25.25 -15.30
C GLY A 96 3.40 25.69 -14.19
N TRP A 97 2.08 25.80 -14.42
CA TRP A 97 1.13 26.33 -13.44
C TRP A 97 1.09 25.50 -12.15
N LEU A 98 1.50 26.11 -11.02
CA LEU A 98 1.54 25.46 -9.71
C LEU A 98 0.15 25.14 -9.16
N SER A 99 -0.86 25.92 -9.57
CA SER A 99 -2.26 25.74 -9.19
C SER A 99 -2.85 24.40 -9.62
N ALA A 100 -2.23 23.73 -10.59
CA ALA A 100 -2.62 22.42 -11.10
C ALA A 100 -1.65 21.29 -10.72
N ARG A 101 -0.69 21.58 -9.82
CA ARG A 101 0.24 20.59 -9.28
C ARG A 101 -0.20 20.14 -7.89
N TRP A 102 -0.08 18.85 -7.66
CA TRP A 102 -0.55 18.20 -6.44
C TRP A 102 0.53 17.26 -5.89
N ARG A 103 0.78 17.31 -4.58
CA ARG A 103 1.57 16.31 -3.85
C ARG A 103 0.65 15.21 -3.33
N LEU A 104 1.19 14.00 -3.25
CA LEU A 104 0.54 12.86 -2.61
C LEU A 104 1.27 12.58 -1.29
N GLU A 105 0.62 12.91 -0.19
CA GLU A 105 1.15 12.71 1.17
C GLU A 105 0.46 11.49 1.78
N PRO A 106 1.18 10.48 2.31
CA PRO A 106 0.54 9.30 2.92
C PRO A 106 -0.42 9.69 4.06
N ALA A 107 -1.62 9.11 4.09
CA ALA A 107 -2.60 9.33 5.16
C ALA A 107 -3.64 8.19 5.24
N HIS A 108 -3.81 7.59 6.42
CA HIS A 108 -4.87 6.61 6.74
C HIS A 108 -5.04 5.47 5.71
N GLY A 109 -3.94 4.85 5.26
CA GLY A 109 -4.00 3.78 4.27
C GLY A 109 -4.15 4.24 2.81
N GLY A 110 -4.30 5.55 2.59
CA GLY A 110 -4.29 6.18 1.27
C GLY A 110 -3.40 7.42 1.26
N PHE A 111 -3.90 8.50 0.65
CA PHE A 111 -3.17 9.74 0.45
C PHE A 111 -4.02 10.98 0.75
N ARG A 112 -3.38 12.01 1.29
CA ARG A 112 -3.81 13.40 1.16
C ARG A 112 -3.29 13.95 -0.16
N ILE A 113 -4.17 14.60 -0.92
CA ILE A 113 -3.84 15.20 -2.21
C ILE A 113 -3.75 16.72 -2.00
N VAL A 114 -2.52 17.24 -1.92
CA VAL A 114 -2.24 18.60 -1.46
C VAL A 114 -1.77 19.48 -2.61
N ASN A 115 -2.46 20.59 -2.84
CA ASN A 115 -2.09 21.52 -3.89
C ASN A 115 -0.74 22.18 -3.59
N VAL A 116 0.14 22.25 -4.59
CA VAL A 116 1.49 22.81 -4.42
C VAL A 116 1.46 24.33 -4.23
N TRP A 117 0.52 25.04 -4.86
CA TRP A 117 0.45 26.50 -4.81
C TRP A 117 -0.12 27.01 -3.49
N THR A 118 -1.22 26.42 -3.03
CA THR A 118 -1.97 26.92 -1.86
C THR A 118 -1.75 26.12 -0.59
N ASN A 119 -1.10 24.94 -0.67
CA ASN A 119 -1.04 23.93 0.40
C ASN A 119 -2.42 23.45 0.90
N ALA A 120 -3.49 23.74 0.17
CA ALA A 120 -4.82 23.23 0.46
C ALA A 120 -4.93 21.75 0.08
N ALA A 121 -5.56 20.95 0.92
CA ALA A 121 -5.81 19.53 0.67
C ALA A 121 -7.19 19.33 0.07
N LEU A 122 -7.30 18.44 -0.90
CA LEU A 122 -8.58 17.95 -1.40
C LEU A 122 -9.32 17.26 -0.25
N ASN A 123 -10.56 17.67 0.04
CA ASN A 123 -11.36 17.10 1.12
C ASN A 123 -12.86 17.27 0.88
N VAL A 124 -13.67 16.56 1.67
CA VAL A 124 -15.14 16.62 1.66
C VAL A 124 -15.72 16.97 3.03
N GLU A 125 -14.95 17.64 3.89
CA GLU A 125 -15.30 17.93 5.29
C GLU A 125 -16.68 18.58 5.42
N LYS A 126 -16.93 19.61 4.60
CA LYS A 126 -18.19 20.38 4.58
C LYS A 126 -19.27 19.77 3.68
N GLY A 127 -19.12 18.51 3.31
CA GLY A 127 -20.05 17.77 2.44
C GLY A 127 -19.77 17.89 0.95
N ALA A 128 -19.39 19.08 0.45
CA ALA A 128 -18.96 19.26 -0.93
C ALA A 128 -17.45 19.01 -1.09
N LEU A 129 -17.04 18.54 -2.26
CA LEU A 129 -15.61 18.44 -2.61
C LEU A 129 -15.00 19.84 -2.72
N GLU A 130 -13.98 20.10 -1.92
CA GLU A 130 -13.24 21.36 -1.95
C GLU A 130 -11.73 21.13 -1.80
N ALA A 131 -10.95 22.17 -2.09
CA ALA A 131 -9.55 22.25 -1.69
C ALA A 131 -9.43 23.34 -0.63
N SER A 132 -9.23 22.95 0.62
CA SER A 132 -9.13 23.86 1.76
C SER A 132 -8.07 23.38 2.77
N ALA A 133 -7.86 24.14 3.84
CA ALA A 133 -7.00 23.69 4.93
C ALA A 133 -7.65 22.48 5.62
N ALA A 134 -6.97 21.35 5.60
CA ALA A 134 -7.36 20.14 6.33
C ALA A 134 -6.12 19.55 7.00
N GLN A 135 -6.24 19.10 8.25
CA GLN A 135 -5.11 18.57 9.01
C GLN A 135 -4.78 17.13 8.55
N SER A 136 -3.57 16.66 8.87
CA SER A 136 -3.11 15.34 8.42
C SER A 136 -3.93 14.17 8.96
N GLY A 137 -4.63 14.35 10.10
CA GLY A 137 -5.47 13.32 10.72
C GLY A 137 -6.93 13.32 10.27
N TRP A 138 -7.32 14.18 9.32
CA TRP A 138 -8.71 14.27 8.88
C TRP A 138 -9.00 13.21 7.82
N LEU A 139 -9.82 12.21 8.17
CA LEU A 139 -10.26 11.17 7.23
C LEU A 139 -10.98 11.76 6.00
N SER A 140 -11.66 12.90 6.16
CA SER A 140 -12.34 13.62 5.07
C SER A 140 -11.39 14.15 3.99
N ALA A 141 -10.08 14.20 4.27
CA ALA A 141 -9.02 14.56 3.33
C ALA A 141 -8.18 13.36 2.87
N ALA A 142 -8.51 12.15 3.32
CA ALA A 142 -7.81 10.92 2.95
C ALA A 142 -8.51 10.22 1.78
N TRP A 143 -7.72 9.86 0.77
CA TRP A 143 -8.19 9.31 -0.50
C TRP A 143 -7.46 8.03 -0.86
N LYS A 144 -8.23 7.02 -1.25
CA LYS A 144 -7.72 5.80 -1.88
C LYS A 144 -7.63 6.03 -3.40
N LEU A 145 -6.53 5.59 -4.01
CA LEU A 145 -6.33 5.61 -5.45
C LEU A 145 -6.57 4.20 -5.98
N ASP A 146 -7.77 3.97 -6.51
CA ASP A 146 -8.22 2.65 -6.97
C ASP A 146 -7.88 2.45 -8.46
N PRO A 147 -6.98 1.52 -8.82
CA PRO A 147 -6.64 1.24 -10.21
C PRO A 147 -7.71 0.44 -10.96
N ASN A 148 -8.72 -0.11 -10.28
CA ASN A 148 -9.72 -1.01 -10.88
C ASN A 148 -10.81 -0.22 -11.62
N VAL A 149 -10.40 0.51 -12.65
CA VAL A 149 -11.29 1.38 -13.42
C VAL A 149 -12.23 0.62 -14.37
N SER A 150 -11.96 -0.65 -14.67
CA SER A 150 -12.69 -1.44 -15.68
C SER A 150 -13.79 -2.35 -15.12
N GLY A 151 -13.94 -2.48 -13.80
CA GLY A 151 -14.89 -3.40 -13.19
C GLY A 151 -14.59 -4.89 -13.42
N GLY A 152 -13.44 -5.22 -14.03
CA GLY A 152 -12.89 -6.56 -14.05
C GLY A 152 -12.06 -6.81 -12.80
N ASN A 153 -12.14 -8.02 -12.24
CA ASN A 153 -11.38 -8.49 -11.08
C ASN A 153 -9.87 -8.63 -11.37
N SER A 154 -9.23 -7.58 -11.87
CA SER A 154 -7.80 -7.55 -12.15
C SER A 154 -7.11 -6.71 -11.09
N ALA A 155 -6.65 -7.37 -10.01
CA ALA A 155 -5.80 -6.74 -9.02
C ALA A 155 -4.54 -6.19 -9.70
N THR A 156 -4.55 -4.88 -9.97
CA THR A 156 -3.40 -4.20 -10.54
C THR A 156 -2.61 -3.62 -9.38
N ALA A 157 -1.39 -4.13 -9.18
CA ALA A 157 -0.44 -3.55 -8.23
C ALA A 157 -0.09 -2.13 -8.68
N VAL A 158 -0.31 -1.14 -7.81
CA VAL A 158 0.04 0.25 -8.10
C VAL A 158 1.22 0.67 -7.26
N ILE A 159 2.24 1.20 -7.93
CA ILE A 159 3.41 1.78 -7.31
C ILE A 159 3.28 3.31 -7.36
N PHE A 160 3.05 3.95 -6.21
CA PHE A 160 3.15 5.40 -6.07
C PHE A 160 4.44 5.74 -5.32
N ASN A 161 5.31 6.57 -5.92
CA ASN A 161 6.59 6.97 -5.31
C ASN A 161 7.45 5.80 -4.78
N GLY A 162 7.40 4.64 -5.45
CA GLY A 162 8.14 3.43 -5.04
C GLY A 162 7.53 2.65 -3.87
N ARG A 163 6.29 2.95 -3.46
CA ARG A 163 5.54 2.21 -2.45
C ARG A 163 4.35 1.49 -3.09
N LEU A 164 4.27 0.18 -2.85
CA LEU A 164 3.21 -0.71 -3.32
C LEU A 164 2.02 -0.66 -2.36
N THR A 165 0.83 -0.37 -2.88
CA THR A 165 -0.44 -0.58 -2.15
C THR A 165 -1.24 -1.65 -2.89
N VAL A 166 -1.46 -2.80 -2.26
CA VAL A 166 -2.37 -3.85 -2.76
C VAL A 166 -3.48 -4.02 -1.73
N GLU A 167 -4.72 -3.86 -2.16
CA GLU A 167 -5.89 -4.30 -1.40
C GLU A 167 -6.56 -5.47 -2.13
N LYS A 168 -6.75 -6.58 -1.41
CA LYS A 168 -7.49 -7.75 -1.86
C LYS A 168 -8.94 -7.58 -1.41
N GLU A 169 -9.85 -7.38 -2.36
CA GLU A 169 -11.28 -7.30 -2.05
C GLU A 169 -11.81 -8.70 -1.71
N ALA A 170 -12.45 -8.83 -0.55
CA ALA A 170 -13.07 -10.08 -0.11
C ALA A 170 -14.24 -10.42 -1.05
N LEU A 171 -14.20 -11.62 -1.63
CA LEU A 171 -15.33 -12.24 -2.32
C LEU A 171 -16.57 -12.17 -1.41
N ARG A 172 -17.58 -11.39 -1.80
CA ARG A 172 -18.90 -11.47 -1.16
C ARG A 172 -19.55 -12.80 -1.54
N PRO A 173 -19.95 -13.64 -0.58
CA PRO A 173 -20.83 -14.76 -0.87
C PRO A 173 -22.21 -14.22 -1.24
N THR A 174 -22.75 -14.67 -2.38
CA THR A 174 -24.15 -14.50 -2.73
C THR A 174 -25.02 -15.16 -1.66
N ALA A 175 -25.83 -14.36 -0.98
CA ALA A 175 -26.73 -14.79 0.08
C ALA A 175 -27.81 -15.73 -0.49
N GLN A 176 -27.92 -16.92 0.10
CA GLN A 176 -29.14 -17.71 0.10
C GLN A 176 -29.71 -17.62 1.52
N THR A 177 -30.89 -17.03 1.62
CA THR A 177 -31.67 -16.79 2.85
C THR A 177 -32.04 -18.08 3.56
N ALA A 178 -31.81 -18.13 4.87
CA ALA A 178 -32.58 -18.95 5.80
C ALA A 178 -32.85 -18.11 7.06
N GLU A 179 -34.13 -18.02 7.40
CA GLU A 179 -34.69 -17.37 8.59
C GLU A 179 -34.13 -17.96 9.88
N ILE A 180 -33.77 -17.11 10.85
CA ILE A 180 -33.80 -17.47 12.27
C ILE A 180 -34.45 -16.32 13.05
N GLU A 181 -35.45 -16.71 13.84
CA GLU A 181 -36.39 -15.90 14.61
C GLU A 181 -35.73 -15.01 15.68
N ALA A 182 -36.39 -13.89 15.94
CA ALA A 182 -36.05 -12.93 16.97
C ALA A 182 -36.43 -13.43 18.37
N VAL A 183 -35.54 -13.21 19.35
CA VAL A 183 -35.91 -13.14 20.78
C VAL A 183 -35.16 -11.97 21.43
N ASN A 184 -35.92 -11.10 22.09
CA ASN A 184 -35.49 -10.12 23.09
C ASN A 184 -36.72 -9.86 24.00
N PRO A 185 -36.63 -9.31 25.24
CA PRO A 185 -35.46 -8.70 25.88
C PRO A 185 -35.26 -8.93 27.40
N ALA A 186 -34.11 -8.41 27.87
CA ALA A 186 -33.85 -7.83 29.20
C ALA A 186 -33.66 -8.74 30.44
N SER A 187 -32.43 -8.73 30.99
CA SER A 187 -32.16 -8.32 32.38
C SER A 187 -30.68 -7.94 32.60
N ASP A 188 -30.48 -7.01 33.54
CA ASP A 188 -29.28 -6.78 34.35
C ASP A 188 -28.13 -5.91 33.83
N ILE A 189 -28.27 -4.61 34.11
CA ILE A 189 -27.18 -3.66 34.29
C ILE A 189 -27.09 -3.35 35.80
N THR A 190 -26.04 -3.83 36.47
CA THR A 190 -25.41 -3.13 37.61
C THR A 190 -23.97 -3.58 37.82
N ASN A 191 -23.07 -2.58 37.87
CA ASN A 191 -21.74 -2.55 38.50
C ASN A 191 -20.56 -3.32 37.86
N ALA A 192 -19.70 -2.57 37.15
CA ALA A 192 -18.24 -2.60 37.36
C ALA A 192 -17.58 -1.37 36.70
N ALA A 193 -17.08 -0.46 37.54
CA ALA A 193 -16.15 0.60 37.16
C ALA A 193 -14.74 0.00 37.03
N ASN A 194 -13.96 0.49 36.06
CA ASN A 194 -12.62 0.06 35.60
C ASN A 194 -12.61 -0.97 34.45
N ALA A 195 -12.86 -0.49 33.23
CA ALA A 195 -12.40 -1.15 32.01
C ALA A 195 -12.18 -0.10 30.91
N ASP A 196 -11.06 -0.19 30.21
CA ASP A 196 -10.79 0.50 28.94
C ASP A 196 -11.97 0.26 27.98
N TYR A 197 -12.68 1.32 27.61
CA TYR A 197 -13.82 1.22 26.71
C TYR A 197 -13.34 1.29 25.26
N ASP A 198 -13.41 0.16 24.57
CA ASP A 198 -13.31 0.07 23.11
C ASP A 198 -14.57 0.70 22.47
N CYS A 199 -14.45 1.94 21.98
CA CYS A 199 -15.56 2.66 21.35
C CYS A 199 -16.04 1.98 20.06
N ASN A 200 -15.32 0.98 19.49
CA ASN A 200 -15.67 0.37 18.21
C ASN A 200 -16.91 -0.52 18.22
N ARG A 201 -17.52 -0.76 19.40
CA ARG A 201 -18.76 -1.53 19.54
C ARG A 201 -20.00 -0.70 19.80
N LEU A 202 -19.86 0.62 19.91
CA LEU A 202 -20.97 1.53 20.19
C LEU A 202 -21.56 2.10 18.90
N THR A 203 -22.86 2.39 18.92
CA THR A 203 -23.55 3.07 17.83
C THR A 203 -24.39 4.23 18.39
N GLY A 204 -24.70 5.22 17.56
CA GLY A 204 -25.57 6.34 17.94
C GLY A 204 -24.96 7.28 19.00
N GLU A 205 -25.77 7.66 19.99
CA GLU A 205 -25.42 8.71 20.96
C GLU A 205 -24.28 8.32 21.90
N ASP A 206 -24.11 7.01 22.16
CA ASP A 206 -23.07 6.49 23.05
C ASP A 206 -21.68 6.53 22.39
N LEU A 207 -21.60 6.33 21.07
CA LEU A 207 -20.36 6.53 20.31
C LEU A 207 -19.91 7.99 20.38
N ARG A 208 -20.86 8.93 20.34
CA ARG A 208 -20.56 10.37 20.41
C ARG A 208 -20.00 10.77 21.77
N LYS A 209 -20.59 10.28 22.86
CA LYS A 209 -20.09 10.53 24.23
C LYS A 209 -18.72 9.90 24.49
N CYS A 210 -18.43 8.74 23.89
CA CYS A 210 -17.14 8.06 23.95
C CYS A 210 -16.03 8.86 23.22
N LEU A 211 -16.34 9.45 22.07
CA LEU A 211 -15.41 10.24 21.27
C LEU A 211 -15.08 11.61 21.91
N ASP A 212 -16.09 12.29 22.47
CA ASP A 212 -15.90 13.62 23.08
C ASP A 212 -15.01 13.59 24.34
N ALA A 213 -14.94 12.44 25.04
CA ALA A 213 -14.12 12.29 26.24
C ALA A 213 -12.59 12.18 25.96
N ASN A 214 -12.17 11.93 24.72
CA ASN A 214 -10.79 11.62 24.36
C ASN A 214 -10.01 12.77 23.68
N ILE A 215 -10.62 13.95 23.50
CA ILE A 215 -10.03 15.08 22.75
C ILE A 215 -9.26 16.04 23.69
N GLY A 216 -8.28 15.54 24.45
CA GLY A 216 -7.61 16.34 25.48
C GLY A 216 -6.09 16.17 25.66
N GLN A 217 -5.40 15.32 24.90
CA GLN A 217 -3.98 15.03 25.16
C GLN A 217 -3.07 15.71 24.12
N PRO A 218 -2.15 16.62 24.52
CA PRO A 218 -1.28 17.34 23.60
C PRO A 218 0.00 16.54 23.26
N THR A 219 0.31 16.38 21.97
CA THR A 219 1.57 15.78 21.50
C THR A 219 2.68 16.83 21.38
N ARG A 220 3.86 16.51 21.94
CA ARG A 220 5.08 17.34 21.98
C ARG A 220 5.84 17.35 20.65
N ASP A 221 6.53 18.48 20.42
CA ASP A 221 7.29 18.85 19.22
C ASP A 221 8.45 17.90 18.84
N PHE A 222 8.63 17.68 17.53
CA PHE A 222 9.86 17.14 16.94
C PHE A 222 10.58 18.20 16.09
N PHE A 223 11.85 18.42 16.41
CA PHE A 223 12.77 19.32 15.72
C PHE A 223 13.14 18.81 14.31
N THR A 224 13.05 19.66 13.30
CA THR A 224 13.64 19.44 11.96
C THR A 224 15.10 19.89 11.95
N LYS A 225 16.03 19.00 11.53
CA LYS A 225 17.44 19.32 11.28
C LYS A 225 17.69 19.48 9.77
N THR A 226 18.21 20.64 9.38
CA THR A 226 18.55 21.06 8.00
C THR A 226 19.80 20.33 7.47
N ILE A 227 19.80 19.94 6.19
CA ILE A 227 21.00 19.54 5.43
C ILE A 227 21.16 20.51 4.24
N PRO A 228 22.36 21.08 3.98
CA PRO A 228 22.60 21.98 2.86
C PRO A 228 22.96 21.26 1.54
N ALA A 229 22.65 21.91 0.42
CA ALA A 229 22.85 21.50 -0.99
C ALA A 229 24.25 21.90 -1.54
N PRO A 230 24.59 21.73 -2.84
CA PRO A 230 24.04 20.83 -3.88
C PRO A 230 25.13 19.91 -4.50
N PHE A 231 24.75 18.73 -5.00
CA PHE A 231 25.63 17.92 -5.86
C PHE A 231 25.11 17.92 -7.30
N GLN A 232 26.01 18.14 -8.25
CA GLN A 232 25.70 18.38 -9.66
C GLN A 232 25.33 17.12 -10.44
N SER A 233 24.52 17.38 -11.47
CA SER A 233 23.90 16.49 -12.44
C SER A 233 24.84 15.53 -13.15
N GLY A 234 24.46 14.26 -13.19
CA GLY A 234 25.04 13.26 -14.07
C GLY A 234 24.36 11.90 -13.92
N GLY A 235 23.27 11.69 -14.66
CA GLY A 235 22.76 10.38 -15.09
C GLY A 235 22.72 9.22 -14.09
N ALA A 236 21.62 9.09 -13.35
CA ALA A 236 20.98 7.81 -13.03
C ALA A 236 19.61 8.12 -12.41
N VAL A 237 18.54 7.91 -13.17
CA VAL A 237 17.22 7.73 -12.56
C VAL A 237 17.37 6.51 -11.64
N ALA A 238 17.15 6.69 -10.33
CA ALA A 238 17.15 5.57 -9.40
C ALA A 238 16.11 4.56 -9.89
N LYS A 239 16.58 3.45 -10.48
CA LYS A 239 15.75 2.29 -10.82
C LYS A 239 15.18 1.75 -9.52
N VAL A 240 13.92 2.08 -9.24
CA VAL A 240 13.13 1.52 -8.14
C VAL A 240 12.86 0.06 -8.47
N PHE A 241 13.78 -0.86 -8.15
CA PHE A 241 13.70 -2.33 -8.28
C PHE A 241 13.01 -2.94 -9.54
N GLY A 242 12.69 -2.11 -10.53
CA GLY A 242 11.89 -2.42 -11.70
C GLY A 242 12.74 -3.18 -12.68
N ASP A 243 12.26 -4.38 -12.98
CA ASP A 243 12.69 -5.24 -14.08
C ASP A 243 14.16 -5.69 -14.05
N ASP A 244 14.86 -5.55 -12.92
CA ASP A 244 16.21 -6.10 -12.80
C ASP A 244 16.15 -7.59 -12.44
N PRO A 245 16.41 -8.51 -13.37
CA PRO A 245 16.31 -9.95 -13.12
C PRO A 245 17.38 -10.45 -12.14
N SER A 246 18.36 -9.61 -11.77
CA SER A 246 19.37 -9.95 -10.79
C SER A 246 18.98 -9.61 -9.35
N LYS A 247 17.89 -8.88 -9.12
CA LYS A 247 17.52 -8.40 -7.78
C LYS A 247 16.42 -9.23 -7.15
N TYR A 248 16.69 -9.70 -5.95
CA TYR A 248 15.75 -10.39 -5.09
C TYR A 248 15.40 -9.56 -3.86
N GLN A 249 14.14 -9.64 -3.45
CA GLN A 249 13.64 -9.07 -2.20
C GLN A 249 12.95 -10.17 -1.38
N VAL A 250 13.32 -10.29 -0.11
CA VAL A 250 12.56 -11.08 0.86
C VAL A 250 11.78 -10.16 1.78
N LYS A 251 10.49 -10.42 1.93
CA LYS A 251 9.62 -9.77 2.91
C LYS A 251 9.14 -10.79 3.92
N ILE A 252 9.39 -10.50 5.20
CA ILE A 252 8.88 -11.28 6.32
C ILE A 252 7.83 -10.43 7.01
N ASP A 253 6.57 -10.86 6.94
CA ASP A 253 5.49 -10.29 7.73
C ASP A 253 5.46 -11.02 9.07
N PHE A 254 5.62 -10.28 10.16
CA PHE A 254 5.54 -10.85 11.50
C PHE A 254 4.26 -10.44 12.22
N CYS A 255 3.42 -9.62 11.60
CA CYS A 255 2.22 -9.15 12.25
C CYS A 255 1.05 -10.09 12.07
N HIS A 256 0.37 -10.33 13.20
CA HIS A 256 -0.88 -11.07 13.22
C HIS A 256 -1.93 -10.27 14.00
N PRO A 257 -3.11 -9.98 13.44
CA PRO A 257 -4.07 -9.01 14.00
C PRO A 257 -4.66 -9.43 15.36
N SER A 258 -4.56 -10.70 15.72
CA SER A 258 -5.05 -11.23 17.00
C SER A 258 -3.94 -11.70 17.95
N LEU A 259 -2.67 -11.49 17.61
CA LEU A 259 -1.54 -11.84 18.47
C LEU A 259 -0.80 -10.58 18.89
N SER A 260 -0.19 -10.65 20.06
CA SER A 260 0.70 -9.62 20.60
C SER A 260 2.11 -10.18 20.75
N ALA A 261 3.09 -9.28 20.91
CA ALA A 261 4.49 -9.62 21.13
C ALA A 261 5.10 -10.47 20.01
N THR A 262 4.56 -10.37 18.78
CA THR A 262 4.96 -11.16 17.61
C THR A 262 6.34 -10.80 17.05
N GLU A 263 6.88 -9.68 17.50
CA GLU A 263 8.17 -9.12 17.16
C GLU A 263 9.33 -9.75 17.94
N THR A 264 10.58 -9.41 17.61
CA THR A 264 11.76 -9.91 18.34
C THR A 264 12.89 -8.89 18.34
N THR A 265 13.74 -8.94 19.36
CA THR A 265 15.01 -8.21 19.40
C THR A 265 16.19 -9.00 18.82
N SER A 266 16.03 -10.30 18.59
CA SER A 266 17.09 -11.21 18.11
C SER A 266 17.48 -10.93 16.66
N ASN A 267 18.68 -11.33 16.23
CA ASN A 267 19.05 -11.12 14.82
C ASN A 267 18.32 -12.10 13.91
N ILE A 268 17.74 -11.57 12.84
CA ILE A 268 17.13 -12.37 11.80
C ILE A 268 18.09 -12.49 10.62
N THR A 269 18.41 -13.72 10.26
CA THR A 269 19.26 -14.08 9.11
C THR A 269 18.42 -14.70 8.02
N VAL A 270 18.52 -14.19 6.80
CA VAL A 270 17.97 -14.82 5.59
C VAL A 270 19.10 -15.35 4.74
N GLU A 271 19.11 -16.66 4.50
CA GLU A 271 20.01 -17.32 3.55
C GLU A 271 19.28 -17.60 2.25
N PHE A 272 19.98 -17.40 1.13
CA PHE A 272 19.47 -17.56 -0.22
C PHE A 272 20.10 -18.79 -0.87
N TRP A 273 19.27 -19.63 -1.47
CA TRP A 273 19.66 -20.94 -1.98
C TRP A 273 19.14 -21.15 -3.41
N THR A 274 19.90 -21.93 -4.19
CA THR A 274 19.47 -22.53 -5.45
C THR A 274 19.27 -24.04 -5.27
N THR A 275 18.87 -24.75 -6.33
CA THR A 275 18.92 -26.21 -6.36
C THR A 275 20.33 -26.78 -6.18
N GLU A 276 21.37 -26.02 -6.53
CA GLU A 276 22.77 -26.45 -6.48
C GLU A 276 23.42 -26.17 -5.12
N GLY A 277 22.82 -25.31 -4.30
CA GLY A 277 23.30 -25.02 -2.95
C GLY A 277 23.17 -23.56 -2.53
N TYR A 278 23.89 -23.24 -1.46
CA TYR A 278 23.94 -21.93 -0.82
C TYR A 278 24.53 -20.86 -1.74
N VAL A 279 23.96 -19.65 -1.71
CA VAL A 279 24.42 -18.50 -2.49
C VAL A 279 24.98 -17.39 -1.59
N ASP A 280 24.15 -16.82 -0.72
CA ASP A 280 24.54 -15.71 0.16
C ASP A 280 23.61 -15.63 1.39
N LYS A 281 23.95 -14.77 2.36
CA LYS A 281 23.10 -14.46 3.51
C LYS A 281 23.04 -12.96 3.80
N LYS A 282 21.92 -12.55 4.39
CA LYS A 282 21.71 -11.19 4.91
C LYS A 282 21.24 -11.27 6.36
N VAL A 283 21.74 -10.36 7.18
CA VAL A 283 21.44 -10.31 8.62
C VAL A 283 20.93 -8.93 8.96
N MET A 284 19.86 -8.87 9.75
CA MET A 284 19.35 -7.64 10.34
C MET A 284 18.99 -7.89 11.79
N ALA A 285 19.09 -6.86 12.62
CA ALA A 285 18.48 -6.91 13.94
C ALA A 285 16.97 -7.11 13.80
N GLY A 286 16.38 -7.86 14.72
CA GLY A 286 14.94 -7.98 14.86
C GLY A 286 14.31 -6.60 15.06
N ASN A 287 13.05 -6.51 14.68
CA ASN A 287 12.31 -5.26 14.80
C ASN A 287 11.51 -5.29 16.10
N THR A 288 11.48 -4.18 16.82
CA THR A 288 10.68 -4.00 18.05
C THR A 288 9.46 -3.12 17.84
N SER A 289 9.21 -2.67 16.60
CA SER A 289 7.98 -1.94 16.31
C SER A 289 6.81 -2.92 16.31
N ASP A 290 6.01 -2.76 17.36
CA ASP A 290 4.77 -3.49 17.62
C ASP A 290 3.85 -3.46 16.40
N CYS A 291 3.04 -4.51 16.26
CA CYS A 291 2.05 -4.70 15.22
C CYS A 291 0.83 -3.81 15.47
N GLY A 292 1.07 -2.50 15.47
CA GLY A 292 0.03 -1.50 15.66
C GLY A 292 -0.92 -1.45 14.46
N VAL A 293 -2.13 -0.93 14.70
CA VAL A 293 -3.22 -0.75 13.72
C VAL A 293 -2.79 -0.02 12.44
N PHE A 294 -1.65 0.69 12.46
CA PHE A 294 -1.10 1.45 11.34
C PHE A 294 0.33 1.05 10.93
N SER A 295 0.93 0.06 11.60
CA SER A 295 2.29 -0.42 11.33
C SER A 295 2.23 -1.85 10.80
N LYS A 296 2.54 -2.05 9.51
CA LYS A 296 2.84 -3.39 9.01
C LYS A 296 4.26 -3.73 9.42
N GLY A 297 4.40 -4.54 10.46
CA GLY A 297 5.68 -5.08 10.89
C GLY A 297 6.24 -6.00 9.80
N GLU A 298 7.08 -5.43 8.93
CA GLU A 298 7.72 -6.16 7.85
C GLU A 298 9.24 -6.01 7.90
N LEU A 299 9.96 -7.13 7.85
CA LEU A 299 11.41 -7.13 7.58
C LEU A 299 11.67 -7.29 6.09
N ASN A 300 12.60 -6.49 5.56
CA ASN A 300 12.94 -6.46 4.14
C ASN A 300 14.43 -6.75 3.91
N PHE A 301 14.75 -7.84 3.20
CA PHE A 301 16.12 -8.21 2.83
C PHE A 301 16.28 -8.13 1.32
N TYR A 302 17.47 -7.75 0.87
CA TYR A 302 17.77 -7.58 -0.56
C TYR A 302 19.04 -8.33 -0.94
N LEU A 303 19.02 -8.99 -2.10
CA LEU A 303 20.16 -9.67 -2.70
C LEU A 303 20.24 -9.32 -4.19
N GLU A 304 21.43 -8.99 -4.68
CA GLU A 304 21.72 -8.87 -6.10
C GLU A 304 22.61 -10.04 -6.52
N THR A 305 22.16 -10.83 -7.48
CA THR A 305 22.85 -12.06 -7.90
C THR A 305 22.42 -12.52 -9.29
N GLY A 306 23.33 -13.17 -10.02
CA GLY A 306 23.03 -13.85 -11.28
C GLY A 306 22.41 -15.25 -11.10
N TYR A 307 22.38 -15.77 -9.88
CA TYR A 307 21.84 -17.10 -9.59
C TYR A 307 20.30 -17.11 -9.55
N ASN A 308 19.71 -18.26 -9.88
CA ASN A 308 18.27 -18.47 -9.77
C ASN A 308 17.90 -18.94 -8.36
N ILE A 309 17.56 -18.01 -7.48
CA ILE A 309 17.16 -18.33 -6.11
C ILE A 309 15.78 -18.98 -6.15
N ASN A 310 15.66 -20.14 -5.53
CA ASN A 310 14.41 -20.90 -5.44
C ASN A 310 14.12 -21.41 -4.03
N GLN A 311 14.95 -21.05 -3.05
CA GLN A 311 14.77 -21.38 -1.65
C GLN A 311 15.33 -20.27 -0.78
N ILE A 312 14.66 -20.00 0.33
CA ILE A 312 15.17 -19.17 1.43
C ILE A 312 15.16 -19.96 2.74
N GLN A 313 16.12 -19.66 3.61
CA GLN A 313 16.08 -20.09 5.01
C GLN A 313 16.06 -18.85 5.90
N ILE A 314 15.12 -18.79 6.83
CA ILE A 314 15.02 -17.71 7.82
C ILE A 314 15.48 -18.27 9.16
N LYS A 315 16.46 -17.62 9.78
CA LYS A 315 17.10 -18.09 11.01
C LYS A 315 17.11 -17.00 12.07
N THR A 316 17.12 -17.41 13.33
CA THR A 316 17.37 -16.54 14.49
C THR A 316 18.52 -17.10 15.33
N ASP A 317 19.22 -16.21 16.03
CA ASP A 317 20.27 -16.54 17.00
C ASP A 317 19.81 -16.42 18.46
N GLY A 318 18.59 -15.97 18.71
CA GLY A 318 18.06 -15.73 20.06
C GLY A 318 16.81 -16.53 20.41
N GLY A 319 16.57 -16.63 21.72
CA GLY A 319 15.39 -17.25 22.32
C GLY A 319 14.21 -16.29 22.51
N ASP A 320 14.32 -15.05 22.03
CA ASP A 320 13.17 -14.14 21.95
C ASP A 320 12.42 -14.45 20.66
N ALA A 321 11.30 -15.18 20.78
CA ALA A 321 10.60 -15.72 19.63
C ALA A 321 10.02 -14.65 18.72
N MET A 322 9.96 -14.95 17.43
CA MET A 322 9.29 -14.14 16.42
C MET A 322 8.18 -14.95 15.77
N PHE A 323 7.00 -14.36 15.64
CA PHE A 323 5.95 -14.94 14.81
C PHE A 323 6.24 -14.59 13.35
N VAL A 324 6.17 -15.56 12.46
CA VAL A 324 6.28 -15.35 11.02
C VAL A 324 4.91 -15.66 10.42
N ASP A 325 4.16 -14.62 10.06
CA ASP A 325 2.84 -14.75 9.44
C ASP A 325 2.97 -15.03 7.94
N GLN A 326 3.89 -14.32 7.27
CA GLN A 326 4.19 -14.54 5.86
C GLN A 326 5.69 -14.47 5.56
N ALA A 327 6.12 -15.30 4.61
CA ALA A 327 7.43 -15.20 3.98
C ALA A 327 7.26 -15.10 2.46
N ARG A 328 7.80 -14.03 1.87
CA ARG A 328 7.66 -13.75 0.43
C ARG A 328 9.02 -13.49 -0.19
N LEU A 329 9.35 -14.19 -1.27
CA LEU A 329 10.53 -13.94 -2.11
C LEU A 329 10.08 -13.40 -3.45
N TYR A 330 10.63 -12.26 -3.85
CA TYR A 330 10.41 -11.63 -5.15
C TYR A 330 11.71 -11.63 -5.96
N LYS A 331 11.58 -11.72 -7.27
CA LYS A 331 12.65 -11.47 -8.26
C LYS A 331 12.16 -10.40 -9.22
N GLY A 332 12.69 -9.18 -9.09
CA GLY A 332 12.05 -8.01 -9.71
C GLY A 332 10.58 -7.89 -9.26
N ASN A 333 9.65 -7.99 -10.20
CA ASN A 333 8.20 -7.95 -9.94
C ASN A 333 7.55 -9.33 -9.78
N ASP A 334 8.27 -10.41 -10.09
CA ASP A 334 7.73 -11.76 -10.03
C ASP A 334 7.80 -12.32 -8.62
N THR A 335 6.73 -12.99 -8.19
CA THR A 335 6.70 -13.72 -6.92
C THR A 335 7.28 -15.11 -7.15
N VAL A 336 8.35 -15.44 -6.41
CA VAL A 336 9.03 -16.74 -6.47
C VAL A 336 8.56 -17.66 -5.36
N ILE A 337 8.41 -17.14 -4.14
CA ILE A 337 7.91 -17.86 -2.97
C ILE A 337 6.86 -16.96 -2.30
N TRP A 338 5.73 -17.56 -1.92
CA TRP A 338 4.76 -16.92 -1.04
C TRP A 338 4.16 -17.98 -0.14
N GLU A 339 4.55 -17.92 1.13
CA GLU A 339 4.09 -18.82 2.17
C GLU A 339 3.37 -18.02 3.25
N GLY A 340 2.30 -18.62 3.79
CA GLY A 340 1.45 -18.01 4.82
C GLY A 340 0.28 -17.21 4.27
N ARG A 341 -0.55 -16.66 5.16
CA ARG A 341 -1.72 -15.83 4.84
C ARG A 341 -1.88 -14.78 5.93
N ASP A 342 -2.18 -13.56 5.50
CA ASP A 342 -2.38 -12.39 6.39
C ASP A 342 -3.43 -12.71 7.45
N GLY A 343 -2.99 -12.73 8.71
CA GLY A 343 -3.81 -13.08 9.88
C GLY A 343 -4.27 -14.53 9.92
N GLY A 344 -3.45 -15.44 9.38
CA GLY A 344 -3.64 -16.88 9.44
C GLY A 344 -2.66 -17.56 10.38
N ASN A 345 -2.59 -18.89 10.29
CA ASN A 345 -1.55 -19.62 11.00
C ASN A 345 -0.18 -19.30 10.39
N GLY A 346 0.82 -19.16 11.26
CA GLY A 346 2.19 -18.87 10.90
C GLY A 346 3.19 -19.86 11.48
N TRP A 347 4.41 -19.40 11.64
CA TRP A 347 5.52 -20.15 12.20
C TRP A 347 6.13 -19.43 13.40
N CYS A 348 6.60 -20.18 14.38
CA CYS A 348 7.41 -19.63 15.46
C CYS A 348 8.90 -19.79 15.14
N LEU A 349 9.62 -18.67 15.06
CA LEU A 349 11.06 -18.62 14.87
C LEU A 349 11.76 -18.31 16.20
N SER A 350 12.38 -19.30 16.83
CA SER A 350 13.12 -19.17 18.10
C SER A 350 14.16 -20.28 18.27
N THR A 351 15.21 -20.04 19.07
CA THR A 351 16.09 -21.11 19.58
C THR A 351 15.44 -21.96 20.68
N GLU A 352 14.35 -21.51 21.28
CA GLU A 352 13.64 -22.24 22.34
C GLU A 352 12.33 -22.82 21.80
N ALA A 353 12.21 -24.15 21.80
CA ALA A 353 11.11 -24.87 21.13
C ALA A 353 9.71 -24.52 21.68
N ASN A 354 9.63 -24.06 22.94
CA ASN A 354 8.38 -23.85 23.66
C ASN A 354 7.93 -22.38 23.72
N ASP A 355 8.60 -21.44 23.06
CA ASP A 355 8.20 -20.02 23.17
C ASP A 355 6.84 -19.71 22.54
N HIS A 356 6.34 -20.60 21.70
CA HIS A 356 4.99 -20.51 21.16
C HIS A 356 3.89 -20.82 22.19
N VAL A 357 4.24 -21.45 23.32
CA VAL A 357 3.26 -21.91 24.32
C VAL A 357 2.55 -20.72 24.94
N GLY A 358 1.22 -20.80 25.03
CA GLY A 358 0.38 -19.71 25.48
C GLY A 358 -0.25 -18.95 24.31
N GLY A 359 0.20 -17.72 24.06
CA GLY A 359 -0.47 -16.81 23.13
C GLY A 359 -0.53 -17.29 21.68
N TRP A 360 0.45 -18.10 21.23
CA TRP A 360 0.60 -18.48 19.83
C TRP A 360 0.26 -19.94 19.54
N GLU A 361 0.02 -20.76 20.56
CA GLU A 361 -0.09 -22.22 20.45
C GLU A 361 -1.12 -22.69 19.41
N ASN A 362 -2.22 -21.95 19.27
CA ASN A 362 -3.27 -22.25 18.29
C ASN A 362 -3.03 -21.64 16.90
N ASN A 363 -2.00 -20.83 16.73
CA ASN A 363 -1.69 -20.08 15.51
C ASN A 363 -0.36 -20.49 14.88
N VAL A 364 0.38 -21.44 15.46
CA VAL A 364 1.60 -22.00 14.86
C VAL A 364 1.48 -23.51 14.67
N ALA A 365 2.03 -24.00 13.56
CA ALA A 365 2.07 -25.43 13.28
C ALA A 365 3.26 -26.10 14.01
N GLY A 366 3.09 -26.37 15.30
CA GLY A 366 4.06 -27.09 16.13
C GLY A 366 5.08 -26.20 16.85
N ALA A 367 6.14 -26.84 17.34
CA ALA A 367 7.18 -26.18 18.14
C ALA A 367 7.98 -25.13 17.34
N CYS A 368 8.53 -24.15 18.06
CA CYS A 368 9.41 -23.14 17.46
C CYS A 368 10.65 -23.77 16.86
N GLN A 369 11.12 -23.19 15.76
CA GLN A 369 12.31 -23.64 15.05
C GLN A 369 13.31 -22.49 14.95
N SER A 370 14.61 -22.77 15.11
CA SER A 370 15.65 -21.76 14.88
C SER A 370 15.95 -21.53 13.40
N THR A 371 15.35 -22.33 12.52
CA THR A 371 15.47 -22.24 11.06
C THR A 371 14.16 -22.66 10.41
N LEU A 372 13.56 -21.75 9.65
CA LEU A 372 12.42 -22.00 8.77
C LEU A 372 12.91 -22.11 7.33
N ILE A 373 12.39 -23.06 6.56
CA ILE A 373 12.81 -23.30 5.17
C ILE A 373 11.60 -23.16 4.25
N PHE A 374 11.71 -22.26 3.28
CA PHE A 374 10.68 -22.03 2.26
C PHE A 374 11.27 -22.25 0.87
N LYS A 375 10.54 -22.96 0.01
CA LYS A 375 11.00 -23.33 -1.34
C LYS A 375 9.94 -22.93 -2.37
N ALA A 376 10.38 -22.58 -3.57
CA ALA A 376 9.48 -22.37 -4.69
C ALA A 376 8.74 -23.69 -5.01
N ALA A 377 7.47 -23.58 -5.39
CA ALA A 377 6.73 -24.72 -5.92
C ALA A 377 7.42 -25.23 -7.19
N GLN A 378 7.61 -26.54 -7.27
CA GLN A 378 8.25 -27.21 -8.41
C GLN A 378 7.31 -27.36 -9.60
#